data_AF-A0A7V0T7H6-F1
#
_entry.id   AF-A0A7V0T7H6-F1
#
_cell.length_a   1.000
_cell.length_b   1.000
_cell.length_c   1.000
_cell.angle_alpha   90.00
_cell.angle_beta   90.00
_cell.angle_gamma   90.00
#
_symmetry.space_group_name_H-M   'P 1'
#
loop_
_entity.id
_entity.type
_entity.pdbx_description
1 polymer ?
#
loop_
_entity_poly.entity_id
_entity_poly.type
_entity_poly.pdbx_seq_one_letter_code
_entity_poly.pdbx_strand_id
1 'polypeptide(L)'
;MSKYEEICAAYAKARSFWEEQRKHCREFATDLAAKLVADLEVPPEDIIYLPPNVEYHPREVRPIEEALSYGADGAFHYGLGLRVRAAADNPMTEVLVLQISVARNPGGYELRIEGLNDPIRIPHKLDEMSKGHRAFLDTYSKRAVST
;
A
#
# COMPACT_ATOMS: atom_id res chain seq x y z
N MET A 1 -15.42 -34.34 -20.47
CA MET A 1 -14.44 -33.73 -19.55
C MET A 1 -14.45 -34.56 -18.27
N SER A 2 -13.29 -34.93 -17.74
CA SER A 2 -13.18 -35.68 -16.49
C SER A 2 -13.20 -34.73 -15.29
N LYS A 3 -13.52 -35.27 -14.10
CA LYS A 3 -13.42 -34.50 -12.84
C LYS A 3 -12.02 -33.92 -12.60
N TYR A 4 -10.98 -34.62 -13.06
CA TYR A 4 -9.61 -34.11 -12.97
C TYR A 4 -9.38 -32.89 -13.88
N GLU A 5 -9.88 -32.94 -15.12
CA GLU A 5 -9.81 -31.82 -16.05
C GLU A 5 -10.59 -30.59 -15.53
N GLU A 6 -11.75 -30.81 -14.88
CA GLU A 6 -12.52 -29.74 -14.23
C GLU A 6 -11.74 -29.07 -13.09
N ILE A 7 -11.06 -29.87 -12.24
CA ILE A 7 -10.21 -29.34 -11.16
C ILE A 7 -9.03 -28.55 -11.73
N CYS A 8 -8.36 -29.07 -12.76
CA CYS A 8 -7.25 -28.38 -13.42
C CYS A 8 -7.69 -27.05 -14.04
N ALA A 9 -8.86 -27.02 -14.70
CA ALA A 9 -9.42 -25.79 -15.27
C ALA A 9 -9.81 -24.78 -14.19
N ALA A 10 -10.43 -25.22 -13.09
CA ALA A 10 -10.76 -24.37 -11.96
C ALA A 10 -9.50 -23.78 -11.31
N TYR A 11 -8.46 -24.59 -11.12
CA TYR A 11 -7.17 -24.13 -10.59
C TYR A 11 -6.49 -23.12 -11.51
N ALA A 12 -6.44 -23.38 -12.83
CA ALA A 12 -5.86 -22.45 -13.79
C ALA A 12 -6.56 -21.08 -13.76
N LYS A 13 -7.90 -21.08 -13.68
CA LYS A 13 -8.70 -19.85 -13.55
C LYS A 13 -8.46 -19.12 -12.22
N ALA A 14 -8.37 -19.86 -11.11
CA ALA A 14 -8.07 -19.27 -9.80
C ALA A 14 -6.66 -18.66 -9.77
N ARG A 15 -5.68 -19.33 -10.38
CA ARG A 15 -4.31 -18.86 -10.47
C ARG A 15 -4.19 -17.59 -11.31
N SER A 16 -4.79 -17.55 -12.49
CA SER A 16 -4.74 -16.35 -13.34
C SER A 16 -5.43 -15.15 -12.68
N PHE A 17 -6.58 -15.38 -12.04
CA PHE A 17 -7.25 -14.37 -11.24
C PHE A 17 -6.36 -13.86 -10.10
N TRP A 18 -5.68 -14.76 -9.37
CA TRP A 18 -4.78 -14.37 -8.28
C TRP A 18 -3.56 -13.57 -8.78
N GLU A 19 -2.95 -13.96 -9.89
CA GLU A 19 -1.85 -13.23 -10.51
C GLU A 19 -2.27 -11.81 -10.93
N GLU A 20 -3.50 -11.66 -11.45
CA GLU A 20 -4.09 -10.36 -11.78
C GLU A 20 -4.35 -9.50 -10.53
N GLN A 21 -4.95 -10.06 -9.48
CA GLN A 21 -5.16 -9.34 -8.22
C GLN A 21 -3.83 -8.87 -7.61
N ARG A 22 -2.82 -9.76 -7.62
CA ARG A 22 -1.47 -9.43 -7.14
C ARG A 22 -0.85 -8.27 -7.91
N LYS A 23 -1.00 -8.26 -9.24
CA LYS A 23 -0.50 -7.18 -10.09
C LYS A 23 -1.15 -5.84 -9.70
N HIS A 24 -2.49 -5.80 -9.61
CA HIS A 24 -3.20 -4.55 -9.30
C HIS A 24 -2.93 -4.04 -7.88
N CYS A 25 -2.92 -4.92 -6.87
CA CYS A 25 -2.59 -4.50 -5.50
C CYS A 25 -1.15 -4.01 -5.39
N ARG A 26 -0.22 -4.61 -6.13
CA ARG A 26 1.16 -4.12 -6.21
C ARG A 26 1.23 -2.72 -6.82
N GLU A 27 0.63 -2.52 -8.00
CA GLU A 27 0.62 -1.21 -8.67
C GLU A 27 0.00 -0.14 -7.76
N PHE A 28 -1.12 -0.46 -7.11
CA PHE A 28 -1.76 0.44 -6.17
C PHE A 28 -0.89 0.76 -4.94
N ALA A 29 -0.25 -0.24 -4.33
CA ALA A 29 0.62 -0.04 -3.17
C ALA A 29 1.86 0.81 -3.51
N THR A 30 2.47 0.56 -4.67
CA THR A 30 3.59 1.37 -5.19
C THR A 30 3.17 2.82 -5.41
N ASP A 31 2.03 3.05 -6.06
CA ASP A 31 1.51 4.40 -6.30
C ASP A 31 1.16 5.12 -5.00
N LEU A 32 0.55 4.41 -4.04
CA LEU A 32 0.21 4.96 -2.73
C LEU A 32 1.46 5.39 -1.97
N ALA A 33 2.46 4.51 -1.89
CA ALA A 33 3.72 4.82 -1.21
C ALA A 33 4.44 6.00 -1.86
N ALA A 34 4.53 6.02 -3.19
CA ALA A 34 5.16 7.11 -3.93
C ALA A 34 4.47 8.45 -3.66
N LYS A 35 3.13 8.48 -3.62
CA LYS A 35 2.35 9.68 -3.29
C LYS A 35 2.53 10.12 -1.84
N LEU A 36 2.53 9.20 -0.89
CA LEU A 36 2.77 9.51 0.53
C LEU A 36 4.16 10.11 0.74
N VAL A 37 5.18 9.53 0.12
CA VAL A 37 6.56 10.02 0.16
C VAL A 37 6.66 11.42 -0.45
N ALA A 38 6.02 11.64 -1.59
CA ALA A 38 6.01 12.94 -2.27
C ALA A 38 5.29 14.00 -1.42
N ASP A 39 4.13 13.68 -0.85
CA ASP A 39 3.37 14.58 0.02
C ASP A 39 4.12 14.97 1.30
N LEU A 40 4.96 14.07 1.81
CA LEU A 40 5.80 14.28 2.99
C LEU A 40 7.18 14.85 2.65
N GLU A 41 7.50 15.03 1.36
CA GLU A 41 8.80 15.50 0.86
C GLU A 41 10.00 14.72 1.42
N VAL A 42 9.83 13.40 1.60
CA VAL A 42 10.85 12.54 2.24
C VAL A 42 11.98 12.24 1.25
N PRO A 43 13.26 12.47 1.63
CA PRO A 43 14.40 12.09 0.80
C PRO A 43 14.43 10.57 0.55
N PRO A 44 14.77 10.10 -0.67
CA PRO A 44 14.77 8.68 -1.00
C PRO A 44 15.59 7.79 -0.06
N GLU A 45 16.69 8.32 0.48
CA GLU A 45 17.58 7.64 1.44
C GLU A 45 16.94 7.40 2.81
N ASP A 46 15.87 8.11 3.13
CA ASP A 46 15.13 8.05 4.40
C ASP A 46 13.82 7.23 4.27
N ILE A 47 13.62 6.55 3.14
CA ILE A 47 12.50 5.64 2.90
C ILE A 47 12.95 4.20 3.07
N ILE A 48 12.17 3.41 3.80
CA ILE A 48 12.39 1.98 3.98
C ILE A 48 11.08 1.24 3.69
N TYR A 49 11.15 0.13 2.97
CA TYR A 49 10.03 -0.79 2.79
C TYR A 49 10.30 -2.10 3.52
N LEU A 50 9.33 -2.58 4.29
CA LEU A 50 9.47 -3.75 5.16
C LEU A 50 8.39 -4.79 4.86
N PRO A 51 8.73 -6.09 4.77
CA PRO A 51 7.72 -7.13 4.82
C PRO A 51 6.98 -7.14 6.16
N PRO A 52 5.72 -7.62 6.21
CA PRO A 52 5.01 -7.78 7.47
C PRO A 52 5.78 -8.75 8.37
N ASN A 53 5.86 -8.43 9.66
CA ASN A 53 6.49 -9.26 10.69
C ASN A 53 8.01 -9.49 10.55
N VAL A 54 8.72 -8.66 9.77
CA VAL A 54 10.19 -8.67 9.75
C VAL A 54 10.71 -7.58 10.68
N GLU A 55 11.59 -7.95 11.61
CA GLU A 55 12.30 -6.97 12.44
C GLU A 55 13.12 -6.03 11.57
N TYR A 56 12.96 -4.73 11.81
CA TYR A 56 13.67 -3.70 11.06
C TYR A 56 15.19 -3.84 11.23
N HIS A 57 15.91 -3.85 10.11
CA HIS A 57 17.36 -3.71 10.09
C HIS A 57 17.76 -2.40 9.43
N PRO A 58 18.49 -1.50 10.12
CA PRO A 58 18.80 -0.16 9.64
C PRO A 58 19.55 -0.07 8.32
N ARG A 59 20.14 -1.17 7.85
CA ARG A 59 20.95 -1.23 6.64
C ARG A 59 20.21 -1.86 5.46
N GLU A 60 19.00 -2.38 5.65
CA GLU A 60 18.23 -2.98 4.58
C GLU A 60 17.29 -1.95 3.97
N VAL A 61 17.68 -1.42 2.81
CA VAL A 61 16.77 -0.71 1.91
C VAL A 61 16.29 -1.75 0.91
N ARG A 62 14.99 -2.03 0.94
CA ARG A 62 14.35 -2.95 -0.01
C ARG A 62 13.40 -2.16 -0.91
N PRO A 63 13.26 -2.56 -2.18
CA PRO A 63 12.19 -2.03 -3.02
C PRO A 63 10.83 -2.53 -2.53
N ILE A 64 9.76 -1.78 -2.78
CA ILE A 64 8.41 -2.09 -2.28
C ILE A 64 7.93 -3.47 -2.77
N GLU A 65 8.37 -3.89 -3.95
CA GLU A 65 8.05 -5.18 -4.56
C GLU A 65 8.52 -6.37 -3.72
N GLU A 66 9.60 -6.20 -2.96
CA GLU A 66 10.13 -7.21 -2.05
C GLU A 66 9.53 -7.13 -0.65
N ALA A 67 8.90 -6.00 -0.32
CA ALA A 67 8.21 -5.79 0.95
C ALA A 67 6.74 -6.27 0.90
N LEU A 68 6.10 -6.32 -0.28
CA LEU A 68 4.72 -6.82 -0.39
C LEU A 68 4.64 -8.32 -0.10
N SER A 69 3.81 -8.68 0.88
CA SER A 69 3.46 -10.06 1.19
C SER A 69 1.95 -10.27 1.18
N TYR A 70 1.49 -11.43 0.69
CA TYR A 70 0.07 -11.77 0.67
C TYR A 70 -0.30 -12.54 1.94
N GLY A 71 -1.24 -12.01 2.72
CA GLY A 71 -1.71 -12.60 3.96
C GLY A 71 -2.80 -13.65 3.76
N ALA A 72 -2.99 -14.49 4.79
CA ALA A 72 -4.08 -15.46 4.82
C ALA A 72 -5.48 -14.80 4.91
N ASP A 73 -5.53 -13.52 5.29
CA ASP A 73 -6.71 -12.67 5.31
C ASP A 73 -7.14 -12.16 3.92
N GLY A 74 -6.37 -12.50 2.87
CA GLY A 74 -6.66 -12.10 1.50
C GLY A 74 -6.21 -10.67 1.16
N ALA A 75 -5.40 -10.04 2.02
CA ALA A 75 -4.84 -8.72 1.78
C ALA A 75 -3.33 -8.79 1.48
N PHE A 76 -2.82 -7.77 0.79
CA PHE A 76 -1.39 -7.52 0.63
C PHE A 76 -0.90 -6.59 1.72
N HIS A 77 0.17 -6.95 2.40
CA HIS A 77 0.72 -6.26 3.55
C HIS A 77 2.13 -5.78 3.25
N TYR A 78 2.45 -4.57 3.71
CA TYR A 78 3.80 -4.01 3.69
C TYR A 78 3.93 -2.91 4.77
N GLY A 79 5.16 -2.69 5.25
CA GLY A 79 5.51 -1.57 6.10
C GLY A 79 6.17 -0.46 5.29
N LEU A 80 5.71 0.77 5.46
CA LEU A 80 6.39 1.99 5.02
C LEU A 80 7.11 2.61 6.21
N GLY A 81 8.43 2.43 6.25
CA GLY A 81 9.32 3.04 7.23
C GLY A 81 9.81 4.41 6.77
N LEU A 82 9.66 5.40 7.64
CA LEU A 82 10.20 6.73 7.48
C LEU A 82 11.26 6.96 8.55
N ARG A 83 12.46 7.25 8.09
CA ARG A 83 13.60 7.53 8.92
C ARG A 83 13.49 8.99 9.39
N VAL A 84 13.42 9.23 10.70
CA VAL A 84 13.19 10.58 11.27
C VAL A 84 14.37 11.06 12.12
N ARG A 85 14.53 12.38 12.15
CA ARG A 85 15.59 13.09 12.89
C ARG A 85 14.94 13.98 13.96
N ALA A 86 15.58 14.09 15.12
CA ALA A 86 15.12 15.01 16.17
C ALA A 86 15.20 16.51 15.76
N ALA A 87 16.10 16.83 14.82
CA ALA A 87 16.22 18.13 14.16
C ALA A 87 16.89 17.92 12.78
N ALA A 88 16.75 18.87 11.85
CA ALA A 88 17.24 18.72 10.47
C ALA A 88 18.75 18.41 10.37
N ASP A 89 19.52 18.95 11.32
CA ASP A 89 20.97 18.85 11.47
C ASP A 89 21.43 17.68 12.36
N ASN A 90 20.49 16.95 12.98
CA ASN A 90 20.80 15.81 13.83
C ASN A 90 20.96 14.50 13.03
N PRO A 91 21.74 13.53 13.56
CA PRO A 91 21.79 12.18 13.02
C PRO A 91 20.43 11.48 13.15
N MET A 92 20.18 10.54 12.23
CA MET A 92 18.98 9.70 12.21
C MET A 92 18.73 9.08 13.58
N THR A 93 17.56 9.38 14.15
CA THR A 93 17.28 9.06 15.55
C THR A 93 16.34 7.87 15.66
N GLU A 94 15.31 7.81 14.82
CA GLU A 94 14.24 6.82 14.92
C GLU A 94 13.70 6.43 13.54
N VAL A 95 12.94 5.34 13.48
CA VAL A 95 12.19 4.91 12.28
C VAL A 95 10.73 4.76 12.67
N LEU A 96 9.87 5.55 12.03
CA LEU A 96 8.43 5.42 12.14
C LEU A 96 7.95 4.46 11.06
N VAL A 97 7.28 3.37 11.44
CA VAL A 97 6.77 2.38 10.48
C VAL A 97 5.25 2.45 10.44
N LEU A 98 4.71 2.67 9.24
CA LEU A 98 3.29 2.52 8.95
C LEU A 98 3.08 1.13 8.36
N GLN A 99 2.42 0.24 9.12
CA GLN A 99 2.01 -1.05 8.59
C GLN A 99 0.71 -0.90 7.81
N ILE A 100 0.75 -1.23 6.52
CA ILE A 100 -0.33 -1.00 5.56
C ILE A 100 -0.77 -2.34 4.98
N SER A 101 -2.08 -2.58 4.98
CA SER A 101 -2.71 -3.68 4.26
C SER A 101 -3.64 -3.15 3.17
N VAL A 102 -3.60 -3.77 1.99
CA VAL A 102 -4.41 -3.45 0.82
C VAL A 102 -5.17 -4.69 0.38
N ALA A 103 -6.50 -4.62 0.41
CA ALA A 103 -7.38 -5.63 -0.18
C ALA A 103 -8.11 -5.04 -1.39
N ARG A 104 -8.25 -5.83 -2.46
CA ARG A 104 -9.08 -5.45 -3.62
C ARG A 104 -10.44 -6.11 -3.52
N ASN A 105 -11.47 -5.30 -3.68
CA ASN A 105 -12.87 -5.67 -3.51
C ASN A 105 -13.65 -5.29 -4.78
N PRO A 106 -14.86 -5.83 -5.00
CA PRO A 106 -15.71 -5.40 -6.12
C PRO A 106 -15.97 -3.88 -6.14
N GLY A 107 -16.02 -3.25 -4.97
CA GLY A 107 -16.26 -1.81 -4.83
C GLY A 107 -15.01 -0.92 -4.83
N GLY A 108 -13.80 -1.45 -5.00
CA GLY A 108 -12.57 -0.65 -4.95
C GLY A 108 -11.41 -1.35 -4.26
N TYR A 109 -10.63 -0.56 -3.53
CA TYR A 109 -9.60 -0.99 -2.59
C TYR A 109 -10.04 -0.69 -1.16
N GLU A 110 -9.70 -1.59 -0.24
CA GLU A 110 -9.76 -1.35 1.19
C GLU A 110 -8.33 -1.27 1.73
N LEU A 111 -8.02 -0.14 2.37
CA LEU A 111 -6.77 0.15 3.03
C LEU A 111 -6.97 0.04 4.53
N ARG A 112 -6.06 -0.67 5.20
CA ARG A 112 -5.95 -0.63 6.66
C ARG A 112 -4.54 -0.19 7.01
N ILE A 113 -4.46 0.68 8.01
CA ILE A 113 -3.20 1.15 8.57
C ILE A 113 -3.25 0.78 10.04
N GLU A 114 -2.22 0.10 10.52
CA GLU A 114 -2.12 -0.24 11.94
C GLU A 114 -2.19 1.03 12.80
N GLY A 115 -3.03 1.01 13.83
CA GLY A 115 -3.32 2.16 14.68
C GLY A 115 -4.51 3.02 14.24
N LEU A 116 -5.07 2.80 13.05
CA LEU A 116 -6.38 3.36 12.66
C LEU A 116 -7.50 2.35 12.95
N ASN A 117 -8.59 2.84 13.56
CA ASN A 117 -9.73 1.98 13.91
C ASN A 117 -10.57 1.58 12.68
N ASP A 118 -10.71 2.49 11.71
CA ASP A 118 -11.58 2.30 10.55
C ASP A 118 -10.78 2.09 9.26
N PRO A 119 -11.15 1.11 8.43
CA PRO A 119 -10.55 0.93 7.11
C PRO A 119 -10.92 2.08 6.16
N ILE A 120 -9.95 2.52 5.37
CA ILE A 120 -10.13 3.53 4.32
C ILE A 120 -10.58 2.82 3.04
N ARG A 121 -11.71 3.24 2.48
CA ARG A 121 -12.26 2.64 1.25
C ARG A 121 -12.06 3.57 0.07
N ILE A 122 -11.34 3.09 -0.93
CA ILE A 122 -11.02 3.84 -2.15
C ILE A 122 -11.75 3.19 -3.33
N PRO A 123 -12.76 3.82 -3.92
CA PRO A 123 -13.49 3.24 -5.03
C PRO A 123 -12.64 3.17 -6.31
N HIS A 124 -13.02 2.29 -7.24
CA HIS A 124 -12.34 2.17 -8.54
C HIS A 124 -12.47 3.44 -9.39
N LYS A 125 -13.50 4.25 -9.15
CA LYS A 125 -13.75 5.49 -9.87
C LYS A 125 -14.00 6.68 -8.93
N LEU A 126 -13.46 7.84 -9.29
CA LEU A 126 -13.55 9.08 -8.51
C LEU A 126 -15.00 9.58 -8.33
N ASP A 127 -15.88 9.29 -9.28
CA ASP A 127 -17.31 9.64 -9.25
C ASP A 127 -18.13 8.79 -8.27
N GLU A 128 -17.56 7.69 -7.76
CA GLU A 128 -18.14 6.82 -6.72
C GLU A 128 -17.63 7.17 -5.30
N MET A 129 -16.76 8.18 -5.16
CA MET A 129 -16.26 8.63 -3.86
C MET A 129 -17.35 9.32 -3.04
N SER A 130 -17.39 9.02 -1.73
CA SER A 130 -18.24 9.71 -0.77
C SER A 130 -17.96 11.21 -0.77
N LYS A 131 -18.96 12.03 -0.41
CA LYS A 131 -18.81 13.50 -0.33
C LYS A 131 -17.61 13.92 0.55
N GLY A 132 -17.36 13.20 1.64
CA GLY A 132 -16.22 13.47 2.53
C GLY A 132 -14.88 13.21 1.86
N HIS A 133 -14.73 12.09 1.14
CA HIS A 133 -13.50 11.80 0.41
C HIS A 133 -13.29 12.74 -0.78
N ARG A 134 -14.37 13.16 -1.45
CA ARG A 134 -14.30 14.13 -2.55
C ARG A 134 -13.87 15.51 -2.05
N ALA A 135 -14.40 15.95 -0.90
CA ALA A 135 -13.98 17.19 -0.24
C ALA A 135 -12.51 17.16 0.23
N PHE A 136 -12.04 16.01 0.73
CA PHE A 136 -10.62 15.81 1.06
C PHE A 136 -9.73 15.96 -0.18
N LEU A 137 -10.07 15.27 -1.29
CA LEU A 137 -9.32 15.38 -2.55
C LEU A 137 -9.35 16.80 -3.13
N ASP A 138 -10.49 17.48 -3.12
CA ASP A 138 -10.63 18.86 -3.61
C ASP A 138 -9.80 19.85 -2.77
N THR A 139 -9.67 19.59 -1.47
CA THR A 139 -8.85 20.40 -0.56
C THR A 139 -7.35 20.17 -0.83
N TYR A 140 -6.96 18.92 -1.10
CA TYR A 140 -5.58 18.55 -1.41
C TYR A 140 -5.12 19.01 -2.80
N SER A 141 -5.96 18.81 -3.81
CA SER A 141 -5.64 19.19 -5.20
C SER A 141 -5.58 20.71 -5.41
N LYS A 142 -6.27 21.52 -4.60
CA LYS A 142 -6.13 22.99 -4.62
C LYS A 142 -4.80 23.49 -4.04
N ARG A 143 -4.16 22.74 -3.15
CA ARG A 143 -2.83 23.09 -2.63
C ARG A 143 -1.71 22.82 -3.65
N ALA A 144 -1.85 21.79 -4.48
CA ALA A 144 -0.86 21.42 -5.50
C ALA A 144 -0.73 22.42 -6.68
N VAL A 145 -1.63 23.40 -6.80
CA VAL A 145 -1.64 24.41 -7.89
C VAL A 145 -1.17 25.79 -7.41
N SER A 146 -0.75 25.92 -6.15
CA SER A 146 -0.37 27.21 -5.54
C SER A 146 1.15 27.36 -5.27
N THR A 147 1.99 26.62 -6.00
CA THR A 147 3.46 26.77 -5.98
C THR A 147 4.01 26.92 -7.38
#